data_AF-I4CBD0-F1
#
_entry.id   AF-I4CBD0-F1
#
_cell.length_a   1.000
_cell.length_b   1.000
_cell.length_c   1.000
_cell.angle_alpha   90.00
_cell.angle_beta   90.00
_cell.angle_gamma   90.00
#
_symmetry.space_group_name_H-M   'P 1'
#
loop_
_entity.id
_entity.type
_entity.pdbx_description
1 polymer ?
#
loop_
_entity_poly.entity_id
_entity_poly.type
_entity_poly.pdbx_seq_one_letter_code
_entity_poly.pdbx_strand_id
1 'polypeptide(L)'
;MKLLRWALFTVIASLLPICFNLIYLRLSKVAPTLELLMSRGELLLVITAITATAAGELIPTSDKLAKTKMIVLAACSLVTLLSSVGFAFVSTTIAVQRDIDSAFVLNASGGLFLAALLAGGGSILLSGDSK
;
A
#
# COMPACT_ATOMS: atom_id res chain seq x y z
N MET A 1 -6.25 -0.76 -21.18
CA MET A 1 -5.40 -1.86 -20.67
C MET A 1 -4.39 -1.46 -19.59
N LYS A 2 -3.99 -0.18 -19.46
CA LYS A 2 -3.06 0.27 -18.39
C LYS A 2 -3.52 -0.10 -16.98
N LEU A 3 -4.79 0.12 -16.65
CA LEU A 3 -5.35 -0.22 -15.33
C LEU A 3 -5.25 -1.72 -15.01
N LEU A 4 -5.58 -2.58 -15.97
CA LEU A 4 -5.46 -4.02 -15.79
C LEU A 4 -4.00 -4.45 -15.59
N ARG A 5 -3.07 -3.88 -16.36
CA ARG A 5 -1.63 -4.14 -16.19
C ARG A 5 -1.13 -3.67 -14.82
N TRP A 6 -1.54 -2.49 -14.37
CA TRP A 6 -1.21 -1.99 -13.05
C TRP A 6 -1.77 -2.88 -11.93
N ALA A 7 -3.03 -3.31 -12.04
CA ALA A 7 -3.62 -4.22 -11.06
C ALA A 7 -2.86 -5.55 -10.99
N LEU A 8 -2.53 -6.15 -12.13
CA LEU A 8 -1.84 -7.45 -12.19
C LEU A 8 -0.37 -7.36 -11.75
N PHE A 9 0.37 -6.34 -12.16
CA PHE A 9 1.82 -6.27 -11.93
C PHE A 9 2.20 -5.44 -10.70
N THR A 10 1.34 -4.53 -10.25
CA THR A 10 1.58 -3.75 -9.03
C THR A 10 0.78 -4.34 -7.89
N VAL A 11 -0.56 -4.35 -7.96
CA VAL A 11 -1.37 -4.75 -6.80
C VAL A 11 -1.16 -6.23 -6.43
N ILE A 12 -1.28 -7.15 -7.39
CA ILE A 12 -1.08 -8.59 -7.10
C ILE A 12 0.37 -8.89 -6.71
N ALA A 13 1.36 -8.31 -7.39
CA ALA A 13 2.77 -8.53 -7.03
C ALA A 13 3.10 -7.94 -5.65
N SER A 14 2.45 -6.85 -5.24
CA SER A 14 2.61 -6.28 -3.91
C SER A 14 2.00 -7.17 -2.82
N LEU A 15 1.08 -8.08 -3.16
CA LEU A 15 0.51 -9.06 -2.22
C LEU A 15 1.38 -10.31 -2.04
N LEU A 16 2.41 -10.54 -2.88
CA LEU A 16 3.29 -11.70 -2.76
C LEU A 16 3.94 -11.88 -1.37
N PRO A 17 4.47 -10.81 -0.72
CA PRO A 17 5.04 -10.91 0.61
C PRO A 17 4.04 -11.46 1.64
N ILE A 18 2.77 -11.05 1.55
CA ILE A 18 1.68 -11.53 2.42
C ILE A 18 1.43 -13.03 2.18
N CYS A 19 1.42 -13.46 0.91
CA CYS A 19 1.29 -14.87 0.57
C CYS A 19 2.46 -15.72 1.12
N PHE A 20 3.69 -15.23 1.02
CA PHE A 20 4.86 -15.92 1.58
C PHE A 20 4.83 -15.99 3.10
N ASN A 21 4.37 -14.93 3.77
CA ASN A 21 4.20 -14.94 5.22
C ASN A 21 3.10 -15.93 5.66
N LEU A 22 1.99 -16.03 4.91
CA LEU A 22 0.97 -17.07 5.15
C LEU A 22 1.54 -18.48 5.04
N ILE A 23 2.34 -18.74 4.00
CA ILE A 23 3.02 -20.03 3.83
C ILE A 23 3.97 -20.30 4.99
N TYR A 24 4.75 -19.30 5.40
CA TYR A 24 5.67 -19.40 6.54
C TYR A 24 4.94 -19.74 7.85
N LEU A 25 3.81 -19.09 8.15
CA LEU A 25 3.01 -19.37 9.35
C LEU A 25 2.44 -20.80 9.33
N ARG A 26 1.95 -21.25 8.18
CA ARG A 26 1.46 -22.63 7.99
C ARG A 26 2.58 -23.65 8.20
N LEU A 27 3.76 -23.41 7.66
CA LEU A 27 4.94 -24.27 7.86
C LEU A 27 5.39 -24.29 9.33
N SER A 28 5.25 -23.16 10.02
CA SER A 28 5.59 -23.01 11.44
C SER A 28 4.53 -23.56 12.39
N LYS A 29 3.44 -24.17 11.88
CA LYS A 29 2.28 -24.67 12.64
C LYS A 29 1.60 -23.61 13.50
N VAL A 30 1.76 -22.32 13.16
CA VAL A 30 1.04 -21.22 13.80
C VAL A 30 -0.26 -21.02 13.05
N ALA A 31 -1.39 -20.96 13.77
CA ALA A 31 -2.67 -20.66 13.15
C ALA A 31 -2.63 -19.24 12.56
N PRO A 32 -2.75 -19.06 11.24
CA PRO A 32 -2.72 -17.73 10.65
C PRO A 32 -4.00 -17.00 11.03
N THR A 33 -3.89 -16.02 11.91
CA THR A 33 -4.97 -15.05 12.16
C THR A 33 -4.74 -13.82 11.28
N LEU A 34 -5.83 -13.22 10.82
CA LEU A 34 -5.77 -11.97 10.03
C LEU A 34 -5.04 -10.88 10.81
N GLU A 35 -5.26 -10.86 12.12
CA GLU A 35 -4.62 -9.98 13.08
C GLU A 35 -3.10 -10.16 13.11
N LEU A 36 -2.60 -11.40 13.15
CA LEU A 36 -1.15 -11.70 13.13
C LEU A 36 -0.48 -11.31 11.82
N LEU A 37 -1.20 -11.43 10.70
CA LEU A 37 -0.72 -11.04 9.38
C LEU A 37 -0.61 -9.52 9.25
N MET A 38 -1.63 -8.81 9.76
CA MET A 38 -1.74 -7.35 9.68
C MET A 38 -0.86 -6.65 10.72
N SER A 39 -0.66 -7.25 11.89
CA SER A 39 0.16 -6.68 12.97
C SER A 39 1.64 -6.57 12.62
N ARG A 40 2.11 -7.27 11.58
CA ARG A 40 3.49 -7.18 11.07
C ARG A 40 3.75 -5.97 10.17
N GLY A 41 2.71 -5.18 9.85
CA GLY A 41 2.85 -4.00 8.99
C GLY A 41 3.09 -4.34 7.51
N GLU A 42 2.96 -5.61 7.10
CA GLU A 42 3.14 -6.04 5.71
C GLU A 42 2.16 -5.32 4.76
N LEU A 43 0.93 -5.04 5.21
CA LEU A 43 -0.05 -4.29 4.44
C LEU A 43 0.41 -2.84 4.16
N LEU A 44 1.16 -2.23 5.09
CA LEU A 44 1.71 -0.88 4.91
C LEU A 44 2.79 -0.86 3.83
N LEU A 45 3.57 -1.94 3.69
CA LEU A 45 4.51 -2.09 2.57
C LEU A 45 3.79 -2.22 1.23
N VAL A 46 2.69 -3.00 1.18
CA VAL A 46 1.84 -3.12 -0.01
C VAL A 46 1.30 -1.75 -0.42
N ILE A 47 0.81 -0.98 0.55
CA ILE A 47 0.32 0.39 0.32
C ILE A 47 1.39 1.26 -0.32
N THR A 48 2.57 1.31 0.28
CA THR A 48 3.72 2.09 -0.22
C THR A 48 4.10 1.71 -1.64
N ALA A 49 4.11 0.42 -1.98
CA ALA A 49 4.43 -0.05 -3.34
C ALA A 49 3.38 0.40 -4.36
N ILE A 50 2.09 0.30 -4.01
CA ILE A 50 0.97 0.72 -4.85
C ILE A 50 1.01 2.23 -5.12
N THR A 51 1.18 3.05 -4.08
CA THR A 51 1.17 4.51 -4.19
C THR A 51 2.43 5.05 -4.86
N ALA A 52 3.61 4.48 -4.59
CA ALA A 52 4.85 4.88 -5.24
C ALA A 52 4.82 4.60 -6.76
N THR A 53 4.29 3.45 -7.16
CA THR A 53 4.16 3.12 -8.58
C THR A 53 3.16 4.04 -9.27
N ALA A 54 2.01 4.32 -8.63
CA ALA A 54 1.01 5.23 -9.17
C ALA A 54 1.53 6.67 -9.29
N ALA A 55 2.31 7.14 -8.29
CA ALA A 55 2.98 8.43 -8.34
C ALA A 55 3.96 8.53 -9.51
N GLY A 56 4.75 7.47 -9.77
CA GLY A 56 5.70 7.43 -10.89
C GLY A 56 5.04 7.59 -12.26
N GLU A 57 3.84 7.02 -12.45
CA GLU A 57 3.08 7.14 -13.70
C GLU A 57 2.51 8.57 -13.95
N LEU A 58 2.36 9.38 -12.90
CA LEU A 58 1.88 10.76 -13.02
C LEU A 58 2.96 11.76 -13.46
N ILE A 59 4.23 11.51 -13.10
CA ILE A 59 5.36 12.42 -13.37
C ILE A 59 5.59 12.74 -14.85
N PRO A 60 5.58 11.78 -15.80
CA PRO A 60 5.96 12.05 -17.18
C PRO A 60 4.90 12.78 -18.03
N THR A 61 3.77 13.24 -17.46
CA THR A 61 2.64 13.72 -18.27
C THR A 61 2.51 15.24 -18.31
N SER A 62 2.85 15.84 -19.46
CA SER A 62 2.59 17.26 -19.78
C SER A 62 1.16 17.41 -20.27
N ASP A 63 0.23 17.94 -19.45
CA ASP A 63 -1.14 18.17 -19.95
C ASP A 63 -2.08 19.06 -19.11
N LYS A 64 -3.21 19.45 -19.75
CA LYS A 64 -4.32 20.32 -19.27
C LYS A 64 -4.83 20.09 -17.84
N LEU A 65 -4.65 18.88 -17.28
CA LEU A 65 -5.08 18.51 -15.92
C LEU A 65 -3.95 18.56 -14.88
N ALA A 66 -2.90 19.35 -15.11
CA ALA A 66 -1.74 19.46 -14.24
C ALA A 66 -2.09 19.70 -12.76
N LYS A 67 -3.11 20.53 -12.46
CA LYS A 67 -3.56 20.79 -11.08
C LYS A 67 -4.11 19.52 -10.41
N THR A 68 -4.99 18.79 -11.10
CA THR A 68 -5.59 17.55 -10.57
C THR A 68 -4.52 16.47 -10.38
N LYS A 69 -3.58 16.34 -11.33
CA LYS A 69 -2.45 15.40 -11.22
C LYS A 69 -1.55 15.73 -10.01
N MET A 70 -1.30 17.01 -9.75
CA MET A 70 -0.50 17.44 -8.59
C MET A 70 -1.19 17.12 -7.26
N ILE A 71 -2.52 17.28 -7.17
CA ILE A 71 -3.29 16.92 -5.97
C ILE A 71 -3.23 15.41 -5.72
N VAL A 72 -3.43 14.60 -6.77
CA VAL A 72 -3.40 13.14 -6.65
C VAL A 72 -1.99 12.64 -6.32
N LEU A 73 -0.95 13.25 -6.90
CA LEU A 73 0.44 12.96 -6.58
C LEU A 73 0.75 13.30 -5.11
N ALA A 74 0.32 14.46 -4.63
CA ALA A 74 0.48 14.86 -3.24
C ALA A 74 -0.24 13.89 -2.28
N ALA A 75 -1.46 13.44 -2.64
CA ALA A 75 -2.19 12.44 -1.88
C ALA A 75 -1.44 11.08 -1.86
N CYS A 76 -0.93 10.61 -3.00
CA CYS A 76 -0.14 9.37 -3.07
C CYS A 76 1.14 9.47 -2.22
N SER A 77 1.85 10.59 -2.30
CA SER A 77 3.05 10.84 -1.50
C SER A 77 2.73 10.88 0.00
N LEU A 78 1.63 11.52 0.39
CA LEU A 78 1.20 11.58 1.78
C LEU A 78 0.84 10.19 2.33
N VAL A 79 0.09 9.39 1.57
CA VAL A 79 -0.25 8.01 1.95
C VAL A 79 1.00 7.14 2.06
N THR A 80 1.96 7.32 1.14
CA THR A 80 3.26 6.62 1.18
C THR A 80 4.03 6.96 2.44
N LEU A 81 4.09 8.25 2.80
CA LEU A 81 4.82 8.73 3.97
C LEU A 81 4.17 8.23 5.26
N LEU A 82 2.84 8.33 5.38
CA LEU A 82 2.10 7.80 6.53
C LEU A 82 2.27 6.29 6.68
N SER A 83 2.26 5.56 5.58
CA SER A 83 2.45 4.10 5.60
C SER A 83 3.86 3.70 6.00
N SER A 84 4.87 4.46 5.54
CA SER A 84 6.28 4.24 5.91
C SER A 84 6.54 4.52 7.38
N VAL A 85 5.97 5.60 7.91
CA VAL A 85 6.04 5.93 9.35
C VAL A 85 5.31 4.87 10.18
N GLY A 86 4.11 4.45 9.75
CA GLY A 86 3.37 3.38 10.41
C GLY A 86 4.16 2.06 10.44
N PHE A 87 4.81 1.69 9.34
CA PHE A 87 5.64 0.50 9.27
C PHE A 87 6.86 0.60 10.20
N ALA A 88 7.53 1.75 10.23
CA ALA A 88 8.64 1.98 11.15
C ALA A 88 8.21 1.85 12.62
N PHE A 89 7.04 2.39 12.98
CA PHE A 89 6.49 2.28 14.33
C PHE A 89 6.13 0.84 14.70
N VAL A 90 5.47 0.11 13.80
CA VAL A 90 5.13 -1.30 14.01
C VAL A 90 6.40 -2.16 14.15
N SER A 91 7.37 -1.99 13.25
CA SER A 91 8.62 -2.76 13.26
C SER A 91 9.43 -2.56 14.54
N THR A 92 9.52 -1.31 15.03
CA THR A 92 10.20 -0.99 16.29
C THR A 92 9.46 -1.54 17.51
N THR A 93 8.13 -1.51 17.51
CA THR A 93 7.34 -2.00 18.64
C THR A 93 7.38 -3.52 18.75
N ILE A 94 7.39 -4.24 17.61
CA ILE A 94 7.63 -5.69 17.57
C ILE A 94 9.04 -6.02 18.10
N ALA A 95 10.06 -5.24 17.71
CA ALA A 95 11.43 -5.45 18.16
C ALA A 95 11.60 -5.28 19.68
N VAL A 96 10.78 -4.43 20.31
CA VAL A 96 10.83 -4.13 21.76
C VAL A 96 9.87 -5.01 22.57
N GLN A 97 9.17 -5.98 21.95
CA GLN A 97 8.19 -6.86 22.60
C GLN A 97 7.11 -6.12 23.40
N ARG A 98 6.71 -4.93 22.96
CA ARG A 98 5.53 -4.25 23.54
C ARG A 98 4.26 -4.80 22.91
N ASP A 99 3.23 -5.02 23.73
CA ASP A 99 1.90 -5.33 23.24
C ASP A 99 1.39 -4.16 22.38
N ILE A 100 1.16 -4.46 21.10
CA ILE A 100 0.52 -3.56 20.16
C ILE A 100 -0.96 -3.90 20.19
N ASP A 101 -1.81 -2.88 20.28
CA ASP A 101 -3.23 -3.05 19.98
C ASP A 101 -3.38 -3.35 18.48
N SER A 102 -3.48 -4.64 18.16
CA SER A 102 -3.59 -5.10 16.79
C SER A 102 -4.85 -4.58 16.10
N ALA A 103 -5.91 -4.27 16.85
CA ALA A 103 -7.15 -3.73 16.29
C ALA A 103 -6.94 -2.32 15.72
N PHE A 104 -6.11 -1.51 16.39
CA PHE A 104 -5.73 -0.20 15.88
C PHE A 104 -4.93 -0.30 14.59
N VAL A 105 -3.91 -1.17 14.55
CA VAL A 105 -3.08 -1.38 13.35
C VAL A 105 -3.91 -1.92 12.18
N LEU A 106 -4.83 -2.84 12.45
CA LEU A 106 -5.74 -3.39 11.45
C LEU A 106 -6.63 -2.30 10.83
N ASN A 107 -7.28 -1.48 11.66
CA ASN A 107 -8.15 -0.40 11.18
C ASN A 107 -7.37 0.69 10.42
N ALA A 108 -6.21 1.12 10.96
CA ALA A 108 -5.39 2.13 10.32
C ALA A 108 -4.85 1.65 8.97
N SER A 109 -4.34 0.42 8.91
CA SER A 109 -3.80 -0.16 7.67
C SER A 109 -4.91 -0.43 6.65
N GLY A 110 -6.09 -0.87 7.08
CA GLY A 110 -7.25 -1.03 6.20
C GLY A 110 -7.72 0.28 5.58
N GLY A 111 -7.79 1.36 6.37
CA GLY A 111 -8.13 2.69 5.89
C GLY A 111 -7.10 3.23 4.88
N LEU A 112 -5.81 3.09 5.18
CA LEU A 112 -4.74 3.51 4.28
C LEU A 112 -4.72 2.69 2.98
N PHE A 113 -5.08 1.41 3.03
CA PHE A 113 -5.16 0.55 1.85
C PHE A 113 -6.26 0.99 0.89
N LEU A 114 -7.44 1.33 1.40
CA LEU A 114 -8.52 1.88 0.58
C LEU A 114 -8.12 3.23 -0.02
N ALA A 115 -7.52 4.11 0.78
CA ALA A 115 -7.02 5.39 0.29
C ALA A 115 -5.97 5.21 -0.82
N ALA A 116 -5.06 4.26 -0.66
CA ALA A 116 -4.04 3.91 -1.63
C ALA A 116 -4.62 3.36 -2.94
N LEU A 117 -5.65 2.52 -2.87
CA LEU A 117 -6.33 2.01 -4.06
C LEU A 117 -7.08 3.10 -4.81
N LEU A 118 -7.77 4.00 -4.09
CA LEU A 118 -8.50 5.11 -4.71
C LEU A 118 -7.55 6.13 -5.34
N ALA A 119 -6.51 6.54 -4.60
CA ALA A 119 -5.51 7.48 -5.10
C ALA A 119 -4.69 6.86 -6.24
N GLY A 120 -4.25 5.61 -6.08
CA GLY A 120 -3.48 4.88 -7.08
C GLY A 120 -4.27 4.58 -8.35
N GLY A 121 -5.49 4.06 -8.21
CA GLY A 121 -6.40 3.82 -9.33
C GLY A 121 -6.77 5.11 -10.07
N GLY A 122 -7.05 6.19 -9.33
CA GLY A 122 -7.30 7.52 -9.90
C GLY A 122 -6.11 8.06 -10.69
N SER A 123 -4.88 7.86 -10.18
CA SER A 123 -3.64 8.24 -10.87
C SER A 123 -3.50 7.55 -12.23
N ILE A 124 -3.76 6.24 -12.27
CA ILE A 124 -3.64 5.44 -13.49
C ILE A 124 -4.72 5.80 -14.50
N LEU A 125 -5.95 6.06 -14.06
CA LEU A 125 -7.03 6.54 -14.92
C LEU A 125 -6.68 7.90 -15.55
N LEU A 126 -6.22 8.86 -14.74
CA LEU A 126 -5.79 10.18 -15.21
C LEU A 126 -4.55 10.13 -16.13
N SER A 127 -3.69 9.13 -15.99
CA SER A 127 -2.56 8.89 -16.90
C SER A 127 -2.98 8.28 -18.24
N GLY A 128 -4.17 7.68 -18.31
CA GLY A 128 -4.71 7.04 -19.50
C GLY A 128 -5.39 8.03 -20.45
N ASP A 129 -5.90 9.13 -19.92
CA ASP A 129 -6.70 10.14 -20.63
C ASP A 129 -5.84 11.19 -21.39
N SER A 130 -4.52 11.18 -21.20
CA SER A 130 -3.56 12.03 -21.94
C SER A 130 -3.14 11.45 -23.30
N LYS A 131 -4.02 10.69 -23.97
CA LYS A 131 -3.76 10.15 -25.31
C LYS A 131 -4.78 10.61 -26.34
#